data_AF-A0AAJ6U1M7-F1
#
_entry.id   AF-A0AAJ6U1M7-F1
#
_cell.length_a   1.000
_cell.length_b   1.000
_cell.length_c   1.000
_cell.angle_alpha   90.00
_cell.angle_beta   90.00
_cell.angle_gamma   90.00
#
_symmetry.space_group_name_H-M   'P 1'
#
loop_
_entity.id
_entity.type
_entity.pdbx_description
1 polymer ?
#
loop_
_entity_poly.entity_id
_entity_poly.type
_entity_poly.pdbx_seq_one_letter_code
_entity_poly.pdbx_strand_id
1 'polypeptide(L)'
;MGVHKLLPAVGPRRGRRLGRILRAALSFRLWLSLLALLCLFSFALFGLKFITLVGRGGGMESGISSSHQLPITGNVKKNSKEVEQQQLQHSGFGGVVIKAPGSKKRIQHFPCEIGFTETVDYLIEPKDLGNFTQFSLQYAAMEEKPLGVNSFESRFGGHQKLEEREKSFYAHDQTLHCGFVKGPPGFPSTGFDFDEKDMAYMSTCRVAVSSCIFGSSDFLRRPTSKRISDFSKKNVCFVMFVDEQTLSKLASDGHVLDNRGFVGLWRVVVVRNLPYKDMRRTGKVPKFLSHRIFPSSRYSIWLDSKMRLNADPLLIIEYFLWRTRSEYAISNHYARHCVWEEVLQNKRLNKYNETAIDEQFNFYKSDGLRKFDPSDPNTPLPSCTCA
;
A
#
# COMPACT_ATOMS: atom_id res chain seq x y z
N MET A 1 -68.77 23.09 13.99
CA MET A 1 -69.58 21.89 13.68
C MET A 1 -69.01 20.69 14.43
N GLY A 2 -69.66 19.52 14.42
CA GLY A 2 -69.40 18.43 15.38
C GLY A 2 -67.98 17.85 15.35
N VAL A 3 -67.33 17.35 16.43
CA VAL A 3 -67.73 16.72 17.72
C VAL A 3 -67.78 15.18 17.70
N HIS A 4 -66.97 14.56 18.60
CA HIS A 4 -67.02 13.14 19.06
C HIS A 4 -66.61 12.04 18.04
N LYS A 5 -66.22 10.79 18.38
CA LYS A 5 -65.81 10.01 19.61
C LYS A 5 -65.17 8.68 19.09
N LEU A 6 -64.36 7.85 19.76
CA LEU A 6 -63.65 7.79 21.06
C LEU A 6 -62.49 6.75 20.93
N LEU A 7 -61.71 6.49 22.00
CA LEU A 7 -60.88 5.28 22.20
C LEU A 7 -61.66 4.19 22.97
N PRO A 8 -61.25 2.91 22.91
CA PRO A 8 -60.64 2.30 24.10
C PRO A 8 -59.40 1.41 23.79
N ALA A 9 -58.88 0.69 24.79
CA ALA A 9 -57.53 0.11 24.79
C ALA A 9 -57.45 -1.34 25.35
N VAL A 10 -56.21 -1.80 25.63
CA VAL A 10 -55.80 -3.01 26.39
C VAL A 10 -55.71 -4.34 25.60
N GLY A 11 -54.60 -5.09 25.81
CA GLY A 11 -54.48 -6.51 25.44
C GLY A 11 -53.09 -6.96 24.93
N PRO A 12 -52.22 -7.60 25.74
CA PRO A 12 -50.90 -8.06 25.30
C PRO A 12 -50.94 -9.40 24.56
N ARG A 13 -50.17 -9.54 23.46
CA ARG A 13 -49.99 -10.83 22.74
C ARG A 13 -48.59 -11.42 22.95
N ARG A 14 -48.52 -12.50 23.73
CA ARG A 14 -47.28 -13.22 24.08
C ARG A 14 -47.09 -14.44 23.18
N GLY A 15 -45.93 -14.54 22.51
CA GLY A 15 -45.34 -15.80 22.04
C GLY A 15 -45.69 -16.32 20.63
N ARG A 16 -44.65 -16.49 19.79
CA ARG A 16 -44.36 -17.67 18.92
C ARG A 16 -43.06 -17.47 18.10
N ARG A 17 -41.89 -17.54 18.76
CA ARG A 17 -40.55 -17.59 18.10
C ARG A 17 -39.60 -18.63 18.73
N LEU A 18 -40.07 -19.86 18.97
CA LEU A 18 -39.21 -21.00 19.39
C LEU A 18 -39.16 -22.16 18.37
N GLY A 19 -40.12 -22.28 17.46
CA GLY A 19 -40.22 -23.41 16.52
C GLY A 19 -39.26 -23.42 15.30
N ARG A 20 -38.29 -22.48 15.22
CA ARG A 20 -37.28 -22.43 14.14
C ARG A 20 -35.89 -22.89 14.59
N ILE A 21 -35.45 -22.48 15.79
CA ILE A 21 -34.09 -22.78 16.30
C ILE A 21 -33.90 -24.28 16.51
N LEU A 22 -34.89 -24.97 17.09
CA LEU A 22 -34.86 -26.43 17.31
C LEU A 22 -34.71 -27.23 16.01
N ARG A 23 -35.34 -26.80 14.90
CA ARG A 23 -35.21 -27.50 13.61
C ARG A 23 -33.82 -27.35 12.99
N ALA A 24 -33.22 -26.16 13.10
CA ALA A 24 -31.84 -25.93 12.63
C ALA A 24 -30.78 -26.67 13.48
N ALA A 25 -31.00 -26.78 14.79
CA ALA A 25 -30.11 -27.54 15.68
C ALA A 25 -30.13 -29.06 15.39
N LEU A 26 -31.31 -29.60 15.03
CA LEU A 26 -31.46 -31.01 14.63
C LEU A 26 -30.78 -31.31 13.29
N SER A 27 -30.96 -30.46 12.26
CA SER A 27 -30.31 -30.68 10.96
C SER A 27 -28.78 -30.56 11.05
N PHE A 28 -28.25 -29.60 11.82
CA PHE A 28 -26.80 -29.44 12.01
C PHE A 28 -26.16 -30.66 12.69
N ARG A 29 -26.82 -31.26 13.70
CA ARG A 29 -26.30 -32.46 14.37
C ARG A 29 -26.28 -33.69 13.45
N LEU A 30 -27.30 -33.89 12.61
CA LEU A 30 -27.29 -34.95 11.59
C LEU A 30 -26.17 -34.74 10.56
N TRP A 31 -25.87 -33.49 10.20
CA TRP A 31 -24.83 -33.19 9.22
C TRP A 31 -23.42 -33.48 9.78
N LEU A 32 -23.16 -33.17 11.05
CA LEU A 32 -21.90 -33.52 11.69
C LEU A 32 -21.70 -35.04 11.86
N SER A 33 -22.75 -35.81 12.18
CA SER A 33 -22.61 -37.27 12.29
C SER A 33 -22.38 -37.94 10.93
N LEU A 34 -23.01 -37.46 9.86
CA LEU A 34 -22.70 -37.87 8.49
C LEU A 34 -21.26 -37.55 8.08
N LEU A 35 -20.77 -36.34 8.41
CA LEU A 35 -19.39 -35.95 8.12
C LEU A 35 -18.37 -36.82 8.88
N ALA A 36 -18.64 -37.10 10.16
CA ALA A 36 -17.80 -37.96 10.99
C ALA A 36 -17.75 -39.42 10.46
N LEU A 37 -18.89 -39.96 10.02
CA LEU A 37 -18.96 -41.28 9.37
C LEU A 37 -18.14 -41.31 8.07
N LEU A 38 -18.24 -40.29 7.21
CA LEU A 38 -17.44 -40.18 5.99
C LEU A 38 -15.93 -40.14 6.28
N CYS A 39 -15.51 -39.43 7.33
CA CYS A 39 -14.11 -39.45 7.78
C CYS A 39 -13.67 -40.83 8.29
N LEU A 40 -14.51 -41.54 9.06
CA LEU A 40 -14.17 -42.88 9.55
C LEU A 40 -14.02 -43.90 8.40
N PHE A 41 -14.89 -43.84 7.38
CA PHE A 41 -14.75 -44.66 6.18
C PHE A 41 -13.50 -44.31 5.35
N SER A 42 -13.12 -43.03 5.22
CA SER A 42 -11.90 -42.66 4.49
C SER A 42 -10.63 -43.09 5.22
N PHE A 43 -10.58 -42.99 6.56
CA PHE A 43 -9.47 -43.52 7.35
C PHE A 43 -9.35 -45.05 7.27
N ALA A 44 -10.47 -45.79 7.25
CA ALA A 44 -10.44 -47.24 7.06
C ALA A 44 -9.86 -47.63 5.68
N LEU A 45 -10.27 -46.95 4.61
CA LEU A 45 -9.79 -47.19 3.25
C LEU A 45 -8.31 -46.85 3.06
N PHE A 46 -7.80 -45.79 3.71
CA PHE A 46 -6.38 -45.44 3.67
C PHE A 46 -5.52 -46.35 4.57
N GLY A 47 -5.99 -46.72 5.75
CA GLY A 47 -5.27 -47.63 6.65
C GLY A 47 -4.99 -49.00 6.02
N LEU A 48 -5.99 -49.56 5.32
CA LEU A 48 -5.85 -50.85 4.65
C LEU A 48 -4.84 -50.82 3.48
N LYS A 49 -4.72 -49.68 2.79
CA LYS A 49 -3.69 -49.46 1.75
C LYS A 49 -2.28 -49.27 2.30
N PHE A 50 -2.12 -48.71 3.50
CA PHE A 50 -0.80 -48.52 4.10
C PHE A 50 -0.21 -49.84 4.60
N ILE A 51 -1.02 -50.70 5.22
CA ILE A 51 -0.59 -52.02 5.71
C ILE A 51 -0.19 -52.95 4.56
N THR A 52 -0.90 -52.90 3.42
CA THR A 52 -0.59 -53.72 2.25
C THR A 52 0.65 -53.28 1.47
N LEU A 53 1.12 -52.03 1.64
CA LEU A 53 2.32 -51.52 0.94
C LEU A 53 3.64 -51.78 1.70
N VAL A 54 3.59 -52.01 3.02
CA VAL A 54 4.77 -52.21 3.87
C VAL A 54 5.06 -53.71 4.14
N GLY A 55 4.06 -54.58 3.96
CA GLY A 55 4.10 -55.98 4.40
C GLY A 55 4.86 -57.00 3.51
N ARG A 56 5.65 -56.59 2.50
CA ARG A 56 6.33 -57.55 1.59
C ARG A 56 7.63 -57.01 1.01
N GLY A 57 8.77 -57.32 1.65
CA GLY A 57 10.11 -56.94 1.18
C GLY A 57 10.96 -58.12 0.69
N GLY A 58 12.15 -57.80 0.15
CA GLY A 58 13.23 -58.74 -0.20
C GLY A 58 13.56 -58.83 -1.69
N GLY A 59 14.84 -58.99 -2.06
CA GLY A 59 15.25 -59.41 -3.42
C GLY A 59 16.47 -58.72 -4.06
N MET A 60 17.67 -59.10 -3.62
CA MET A 60 19.01 -59.12 -4.29
C MET A 60 19.25 -58.69 -5.77
N GLU A 61 20.36 -57.95 -5.94
CA GLU A 61 21.50 -58.17 -6.90
C GLU A 61 21.54 -57.82 -8.41
N SER A 62 22.79 -57.61 -8.85
CA SER A 62 23.37 -57.52 -10.22
C SER A 62 23.15 -56.21 -11.02
N GLY A 63 24.16 -55.78 -11.83
CA GLY A 63 24.00 -54.54 -12.63
C GLY A 63 25.18 -53.91 -13.42
N ILE A 64 26.46 -54.27 -13.19
CA ILE A 64 27.64 -54.06 -14.10
C ILE A 64 27.93 -52.64 -14.70
N SER A 65 29.07 -52.04 -14.27
CA SER A 65 29.94 -51.05 -15.00
C SER A 65 29.37 -49.68 -15.43
N SER A 66 30.17 -48.63 -15.73
CA SER A 66 31.64 -48.55 -15.87
C SER A 66 32.26 -47.21 -15.39
N SER A 67 33.59 -47.20 -15.35
CA SER A 67 34.54 -46.08 -15.23
C SER A 67 34.19 -44.81 -16.05
N HIS A 68 34.68 -43.60 -15.74
CA HIS A 68 36.01 -43.28 -15.18
C HIS A 68 36.05 -42.25 -14.05
N GLN A 69 37.05 -42.46 -13.19
CA GLN A 69 37.60 -41.53 -12.21
C GLN A 69 39.13 -41.73 -12.23
N LEU A 70 39.92 -40.67 -12.01
CA LEU A 70 41.07 -40.62 -11.08
C LEU A 70 41.78 -39.24 -11.13
N PRO A 71 42.39 -38.76 -10.02
CA PRO A 71 43.00 -37.43 -9.91
C PRO A 71 44.53 -37.49 -9.75
N ILE A 72 45.18 -36.34 -9.51
CA ILE A 72 46.34 -36.23 -8.60
C ILE A 72 46.09 -35.06 -7.61
N THR A 73 46.68 -35.15 -6.41
CA THR A 73 46.46 -34.29 -5.24
C THR A 73 47.65 -33.37 -4.91
N GLY A 74 47.43 -32.36 -4.08
CA GLY A 74 48.47 -31.53 -3.46
C GLY A 74 47.91 -30.81 -2.21
N ASN A 75 48.67 -30.76 -1.10
CA ASN A 75 48.12 -30.42 0.23
C ASN A 75 49.15 -29.77 1.18
N VAL A 76 48.96 -28.48 1.55
CA VAL A 76 49.87 -27.76 2.48
C VAL A 76 49.14 -26.80 3.45
N LYS A 77 48.96 -27.25 4.69
CA LYS A 77 49.14 -26.58 6.01
C LYS A 77 48.95 -25.04 6.21
N LYS A 78 48.02 -24.74 7.15
CA LYS A 78 48.14 -23.94 8.40
C LYS A 78 48.07 -22.40 8.46
N ASN A 79 47.42 -21.96 9.56
CA ASN A 79 47.49 -20.66 10.29
C ASN A 79 46.85 -19.44 9.56
N SER A 80 46.34 -18.39 10.23
CA SER A 80 46.39 -17.99 11.66
C SER A 80 45.02 -17.54 12.20
N LYS A 81 44.91 -17.27 13.51
CA LYS A 81 43.80 -16.53 14.14
C LYS A 81 44.29 -15.19 14.73
N GLU A 82 43.32 -14.34 15.13
CA GLU A 82 43.41 -13.32 16.20
C GLU A 82 44.42 -12.17 15.94
N VAL A 83 44.30 -10.98 16.56
CA VAL A 83 43.21 -10.41 17.40
C VAL A 83 42.50 -9.29 16.57
N GLU A 84 41.93 -8.14 16.99
CA GLU A 84 41.61 -7.49 18.27
C GLU A 84 40.35 -6.60 18.10
N GLN A 85 39.97 -5.83 19.13
CA GLN A 85 39.00 -4.72 19.07
C GLN A 85 39.44 -3.62 20.05
N GLN A 86 39.33 -2.34 19.65
CA GLN A 86 39.31 -1.14 20.52
C GLN A 86 39.12 0.12 19.64
N GLN A 87 38.48 1.22 20.04
CA GLN A 87 37.88 1.60 21.33
C GLN A 87 36.42 2.10 21.14
N LEU A 88 35.67 2.32 22.23
CA LEU A 88 34.27 2.79 22.20
C LEU A 88 33.93 3.60 23.47
N GLN A 89 33.64 4.90 23.33
CA GLN A 89 33.04 5.77 24.36
C GLN A 89 32.00 6.70 23.69
N HIS A 90 30.70 6.57 24.01
CA HIS A 90 29.89 7.42 24.92
C HIS A 90 29.63 8.85 24.38
N SER A 91 28.43 9.44 24.44
CA SER A 91 27.13 9.14 25.11
C SER A 91 25.98 8.90 24.10
N GLY A 92 24.77 8.40 24.40
CA GLY A 92 23.97 8.29 25.65
C GLY A 92 22.70 9.15 25.49
N PHE A 93 21.50 8.57 25.27
CA PHE A 93 20.61 8.01 26.29
C PHE A 93 19.68 6.91 25.74
N GLY A 94 19.22 6.00 26.60
CA GLY A 94 18.24 4.93 26.26
C GLY A 94 18.73 3.54 26.68
N GLY A 95 18.34 3.09 27.87
CA GLY A 95 18.93 1.90 28.49
C GLY A 95 18.60 0.58 27.79
N VAL A 96 19.64 -0.16 27.36
CA VAL A 96 19.53 -1.51 26.81
C VAL A 96 20.11 -2.53 27.80
N VAL A 97 19.26 -3.43 28.32
CA VAL A 97 19.71 -4.56 29.15
C VAL A 97 20.37 -5.61 28.25
N ILE A 98 21.69 -5.71 28.32
CA ILE A 98 22.47 -6.70 27.56
C ILE A 98 22.29 -8.08 28.18
N LYS A 99 21.88 -9.07 27.37
CA LYS A 99 21.93 -10.51 27.69
C LYS A 99 22.47 -11.31 26.50
N ALA A 100 22.97 -12.50 26.80
CA ALA A 100 23.89 -13.31 25.99
C ALA A 100 23.52 -13.53 24.50
N PRO A 101 24.53 -13.72 23.62
CA PRO A 101 24.32 -13.90 22.18
C PRO A 101 23.73 -15.28 21.87
N GLY A 102 22.44 -15.32 21.50
CA GLY A 102 21.73 -16.59 21.28
C GLY A 102 20.49 -16.53 20.40
N SER A 103 20.25 -15.44 19.66
CA SER A 103 19.23 -15.37 18.60
C SER A 103 19.39 -14.12 17.77
N LYS A 104 19.08 -14.19 16.46
CA LYS A 104 18.85 -13.01 15.62
C LYS A 104 17.47 -12.42 15.97
N LYS A 105 17.37 -11.74 17.13
CA LYS A 105 16.14 -11.04 17.53
C LYS A 105 15.73 -10.08 16.43
N ARG A 106 14.55 -10.30 15.85
CA ARG A 106 13.91 -9.38 14.93
C ARG A 106 13.68 -8.06 15.68
N ILE A 107 14.29 -6.97 15.22
CA ILE A 107 14.12 -5.65 15.86
C ILE A 107 12.64 -5.31 15.84
N GLN A 108 12.08 -5.06 17.02
CA GLN A 108 10.67 -4.73 17.20
C GLN A 108 10.53 -3.22 17.34
N HIS A 109 10.00 -2.60 16.30
CA HIS A 109 9.67 -1.18 16.32
C HIS A 109 8.28 -1.03 16.93
N PHE A 110 8.18 -0.25 18.02
CA PHE A 110 6.91 0.08 18.66
C PHE A 110 6.30 1.33 18.02
N PRO A 111 4.97 1.51 18.07
CA PRO A 111 4.36 2.78 17.68
C PRO A 111 4.90 3.92 18.55
N CYS A 112 5.14 5.07 17.94
CA CYS A 112 5.29 6.33 18.69
C CYS A 112 3.91 6.79 19.21
N GLU A 113 3.90 7.38 20.40
CA GLU A 113 2.75 8.13 20.89
C GLU A 113 2.76 9.53 20.25
N ILE A 114 1.60 10.02 19.82
CA ILE A 114 1.45 11.30 19.12
C ILE A 114 0.38 12.11 19.84
N GLY A 115 0.74 13.33 20.27
CA GLY A 115 -0.13 14.25 21.01
C GLY A 115 -1.17 14.96 20.14
N PHE A 116 -2.02 14.20 19.44
CA PHE A 116 -3.22 14.71 18.78
C PHE A 116 -4.17 15.38 19.80
N THR A 117 -4.99 16.35 19.37
CA THR A 117 -6.11 16.80 20.21
C THR A 117 -7.16 15.69 20.36
N GLU A 118 -7.96 15.75 21.44
CA GLU A 118 -8.97 14.73 21.73
C GLU A 118 -10.16 14.75 20.76
N THR A 119 -10.51 15.93 20.25
CA THR A 119 -11.65 16.13 19.33
C THR A 119 -11.26 16.94 18.10
N VAL A 120 -12.14 16.92 17.09
CA VAL A 120 -12.01 17.72 15.87
C VAL A 120 -12.85 19.00 15.90
N ASP A 121 -13.71 19.17 16.90
CA ASP A 121 -14.81 20.16 16.88
C ASP A 121 -14.33 21.61 17.05
N TYR A 122 -13.12 21.78 17.58
CA TYR A 122 -12.44 23.08 17.79
C TYR A 122 -11.26 23.30 16.85
N LEU A 123 -11.13 22.49 15.80
CA LEU A 123 -10.05 22.61 14.81
C LEU A 123 -10.27 23.83 13.91
N ILE A 124 -9.44 24.86 14.10
CA ILE A 124 -9.40 26.04 13.26
C ILE A 124 -8.25 25.90 12.27
N GLU A 125 -8.56 25.82 10.99
CA GLU A 125 -7.57 25.87 9.93
C GLU A 125 -6.85 27.24 9.92
N PRO A 126 -5.50 27.29 9.90
CA PRO A 126 -4.77 28.55 9.79
C PRO A 126 -5.06 29.24 8.45
N LYS A 127 -5.39 30.54 8.51
CA LYS A 127 -5.74 31.34 7.32
C LYS A 127 -4.55 31.49 6.38
N ASP A 128 -3.41 31.91 6.94
CA ASP A 128 -2.11 31.94 6.27
C ASP A 128 -1.24 30.78 6.77
N LEU A 129 -1.05 29.77 5.92
CA LEU A 129 -0.05 28.72 6.13
C LEU A 129 1.32 29.11 5.54
N GLY A 130 1.38 30.14 4.71
CA GLY A 130 2.59 30.74 4.16
C GLY A 130 2.28 31.83 3.14
N ASN A 131 3.28 32.66 2.82
CA ASN A 131 3.21 33.62 1.71
C ASN A 131 3.35 32.85 0.37
N PHE A 132 2.34 32.06 0.01
CA PHE A 132 2.34 31.32 -1.25
C PHE A 132 2.37 32.31 -2.42
N THR A 133 3.44 32.23 -3.23
CA THR A 133 3.46 32.92 -4.53
C THR A 133 2.31 32.36 -5.35
N GLN A 134 1.42 33.22 -5.83
CA GLN A 134 0.30 32.80 -6.65
C GLN A 134 0.72 32.76 -8.12
N PHE A 135 0.67 31.58 -8.73
CA PHE A 135 0.99 31.36 -10.14
C PHE A 135 -0.01 30.39 -10.79
N SER A 136 -0.17 30.52 -12.10
CA SER A 136 -1.12 29.76 -12.92
C SER A 136 -0.48 28.48 -13.47
N LEU A 137 -0.81 27.34 -12.86
CA LEU A 137 -0.44 26.03 -13.40
C LEU A 137 -1.51 25.49 -14.34
N GLN A 138 -1.11 25.25 -15.59
CA GLN A 138 -1.84 24.43 -16.54
C GLN A 138 -1.17 23.06 -16.70
N TYR A 139 -1.87 22.10 -17.31
CA TYR A 139 -1.33 20.77 -17.56
C TYR A 139 -1.48 20.39 -19.02
N ALA A 140 -0.45 19.77 -19.60
CA ALA A 140 -0.49 19.26 -20.97
C ALA A 140 -1.61 18.21 -21.09
N ALA A 141 -2.62 18.52 -21.90
CA ALA A 141 -3.79 17.65 -22.09
C ALA A 141 -3.59 16.62 -23.22
N MET A 142 -2.72 16.94 -24.19
CA MET A 142 -2.42 16.15 -25.38
C MET A 142 -0.99 16.44 -25.85
N GLU A 143 -0.29 15.44 -26.38
CA GLU A 143 1.00 15.61 -27.07
C GLU A 143 0.79 15.91 -28.55
N GLU A 144 1.61 16.80 -29.12
CA GLU A 144 1.72 16.95 -30.57
C GLU A 144 2.57 15.82 -31.17
N LYS A 145 2.25 15.39 -32.40
CA LYS A 145 3.03 14.37 -33.10
C LYS A 145 4.35 14.97 -33.61
N PRO A 146 5.54 14.43 -33.25
CA PRO A 146 6.80 14.88 -33.82
C PRO A 146 6.85 14.70 -35.35
N LEU A 147 7.25 15.74 -36.07
CA LEU A 147 7.40 15.72 -37.53
C LEU A 147 8.42 14.64 -37.95
N GLY A 148 8.10 13.90 -39.01
CA GLY A 148 8.94 12.83 -39.56
C GLY A 148 8.91 11.49 -38.79
N VAL A 149 8.26 11.41 -37.63
CA VAL A 149 8.19 10.16 -36.85
C VAL A 149 7.02 9.28 -37.32
N ASN A 150 7.32 8.08 -37.82
CA ASN A 150 6.31 7.12 -38.27
C ASN A 150 5.73 6.27 -37.11
N SER A 151 6.52 6.00 -36.07
CA SER A 151 6.11 5.22 -34.89
C SER A 151 6.22 6.07 -33.61
N PHE A 152 5.08 6.50 -33.07
CA PHE A 152 4.98 7.27 -31.83
C PHE A 152 4.17 6.48 -30.80
N GLU A 153 4.73 6.27 -29.60
CA GLU A 153 4.09 5.56 -28.49
C GLU A 153 3.73 6.56 -27.38
N SER A 154 2.45 6.95 -27.32
CA SER A 154 1.92 7.90 -26.34
C SER A 154 2.25 7.49 -24.90
N ARG A 155 2.81 8.39 -24.09
CA ARG A 155 3.20 8.10 -22.69
C ARG A 155 2.27 8.78 -21.70
N PHE A 156 1.98 8.12 -20.57
CA PHE A 156 1.10 8.68 -19.53
C PHE A 156 1.55 10.06 -19.01
N GLY A 157 2.86 10.28 -18.85
CA GLY A 157 3.45 11.58 -18.52
C GLY A 157 3.87 12.43 -19.71
N GLY A 158 3.63 11.97 -20.94
CA GLY A 158 4.21 12.52 -22.17
C GLY A 158 5.73 12.28 -22.30
N HIS A 159 6.34 13.03 -23.20
CA HIS A 159 7.76 12.97 -23.60
C HIS A 159 8.53 14.23 -23.17
N GLN A 160 8.28 14.72 -21.95
CA GLN A 160 8.99 15.88 -21.36
C GLN A 160 10.51 15.71 -21.46
N LYS A 161 11.21 16.72 -21.98
CA LYS A 161 12.68 16.77 -22.04
C LYS A 161 13.29 17.08 -20.67
N LEU A 162 14.58 16.80 -20.49
CA LEU A 162 15.29 17.19 -19.28
C LEU A 162 15.31 18.73 -19.09
N GLU A 163 15.52 19.52 -20.16
CA GLU A 163 15.44 20.99 -20.03
C GLU A 163 14.04 21.49 -19.61
N GLU A 164 12.99 20.74 -19.95
CA GLU A 164 11.60 21.03 -19.58
C GLU A 164 11.30 20.54 -18.15
N ARG A 165 12.02 19.52 -17.65
CA ARG A 165 12.01 19.12 -16.23
C ARG A 165 12.64 20.20 -15.36
N GLU A 166 13.84 20.66 -15.71
CA GLU A 166 14.54 21.67 -14.89
C GLU A 166 13.77 22.98 -14.78
N LYS A 167 13.12 23.41 -15.87
CA LYS A 167 12.23 24.59 -15.85
C LYS A 167 11.02 24.38 -14.93
N SER A 168 10.45 23.18 -14.86
CA SER A 168 9.29 22.87 -14.02
C SER A 168 9.54 22.92 -12.50
N PHE A 169 10.78 23.08 -12.06
CA PHE A 169 11.11 23.31 -10.64
C PHE A 169 10.97 24.77 -10.19
N TYR A 170 10.78 25.72 -11.11
CA TYR A 170 10.63 27.14 -10.78
C TYR A 170 9.15 27.55 -10.69
N ALA A 171 8.78 28.20 -9.59
CA ALA A 171 7.40 28.59 -9.28
C ALA A 171 6.94 29.84 -10.08
N HIS A 172 6.48 29.62 -11.31
CA HIS A 172 5.88 30.64 -12.18
C HIS A 172 4.75 30.08 -13.04
N ASP A 173 4.01 30.94 -13.73
CA ASP A 173 2.95 30.59 -14.69
C ASP A 173 3.52 29.68 -15.81
N GLN A 174 2.95 28.48 -15.98
CA GLN A 174 3.46 27.49 -16.95
C GLN A 174 2.48 26.31 -17.19
N THR A 175 2.75 25.55 -18.25
CA THR A 175 2.03 24.31 -18.58
C THR A 175 2.92 23.09 -18.33
N LEU A 176 2.47 22.15 -17.49
CA LEU A 176 3.26 21.02 -17.01
C LEU A 176 2.86 19.66 -17.62
N HIS A 177 3.85 18.84 -17.93
CA HIS A 177 3.71 17.42 -18.28
C HIS A 177 3.54 16.55 -17.01
N CYS A 178 2.38 16.66 -16.35
CA CYS A 178 2.14 16.07 -15.02
C CYS A 178 1.20 14.84 -15.02
N GLY A 179 1.41 13.89 -15.95
CA GLY A 179 0.53 12.72 -16.11
C GLY A 179 -0.78 13.02 -16.87
N PHE A 180 -1.56 11.97 -17.17
CA PHE A 180 -2.82 12.04 -17.92
C PHE A 180 -2.73 12.77 -19.28
N VAL A 181 -1.54 12.80 -19.90
CA VAL A 181 -1.30 13.48 -21.18
C VAL A 181 -1.76 12.55 -22.31
N LYS A 182 -2.72 12.98 -23.14
CA LYS A 182 -3.26 12.12 -24.22
C LYS A 182 -2.31 12.04 -25.42
N GLY A 183 -2.38 10.94 -26.16
CA GLY A 183 -1.73 10.86 -27.47
C GLY A 183 -2.35 11.81 -28.51
N PRO A 184 -1.67 12.06 -29.64
CA PRO A 184 -2.22 12.82 -30.75
C PRO A 184 -3.54 12.21 -31.29
N PRO A 185 -4.34 12.96 -32.07
CA PRO A 185 -5.58 12.43 -32.66
C PRO A 185 -5.36 11.13 -33.44
N GLY A 186 -6.16 10.11 -33.13
CA GLY A 186 -6.04 8.76 -33.71
C GLY A 186 -5.13 7.79 -32.94
N PHE A 187 -4.38 8.24 -31.93
CA PHE A 187 -3.59 7.37 -31.05
C PHE A 187 -4.40 6.90 -29.82
N PRO A 188 -4.04 5.77 -29.18
CA PRO A 188 -4.72 5.29 -27.97
C PRO A 188 -4.67 6.27 -26.78
N SER A 189 -5.63 6.14 -25.87
CA SER A 189 -5.55 6.77 -24.54
C SER A 189 -4.31 6.28 -23.80
N THR A 190 -3.66 7.18 -23.06
CA THR A 190 -2.52 6.85 -22.20
C THR A 190 -2.95 6.29 -20.83
N GLY A 191 -4.26 6.26 -20.56
CA GLY A 191 -4.86 5.45 -19.51
C GLY A 191 -4.89 6.06 -18.12
N PHE A 192 -5.08 5.19 -17.12
CA PHE A 192 -5.54 5.52 -15.76
C PHE A 192 -6.95 6.17 -15.79
N ASP A 193 -7.84 5.60 -16.60
CA ASP A 193 -9.18 6.13 -16.84
C ASP A 193 -10.14 5.81 -15.67
N PHE A 194 -11.06 6.73 -15.36
CA PHE A 194 -12.08 6.62 -14.31
C PHE A 194 -13.51 6.65 -14.88
N ASP A 195 -14.50 6.24 -14.09
CA ASP A 195 -15.92 6.52 -14.38
C ASP A 195 -16.25 8.01 -14.13
N GLU A 196 -17.14 8.60 -14.93
CA GLU A 196 -17.56 10.01 -14.79
C GLU A 196 -18.10 10.34 -13.39
N LYS A 197 -18.80 9.40 -12.74
CA LYS A 197 -19.34 9.59 -11.38
C LYS A 197 -18.25 9.57 -10.32
N ASP A 198 -17.17 8.83 -10.56
CA ASP A 198 -16.00 8.84 -9.70
C ASP A 198 -15.18 10.11 -9.89
N MET A 199 -15.03 10.60 -11.13
CA MET A 199 -14.45 11.93 -11.38
C MET A 199 -15.27 13.04 -10.70
N ALA A 200 -16.60 13.00 -10.81
CA ALA A 200 -17.50 13.96 -10.18
C ALA A 200 -17.50 13.88 -8.65
N TYR A 201 -17.31 12.69 -8.06
CA TYR A 201 -17.10 12.54 -6.61
C TYR A 201 -15.74 13.15 -6.20
N MET A 202 -14.65 12.73 -6.84
CA MET A 202 -13.29 13.13 -6.47
C MET A 202 -13.02 14.64 -6.68
N SER A 203 -13.66 15.26 -7.67
CA SER A 203 -13.55 16.71 -7.90
C SER A 203 -14.22 17.57 -6.82
N THR A 204 -15.06 17.02 -5.94
CA THR A 204 -15.66 17.75 -4.80
C THR A 204 -14.84 17.64 -3.51
N CYS A 205 -13.90 16.70 -3.43
CA CYS A 205 -13.18 16.37 -2.21
C CYS A 205 -12.27 17.52 -1.75
N ARG A 206 -12.58 18.14 -0.59
CA ARG A 206 -11.73 19.19 0.04
C ARG A 206 -10.57 18.62 0.86
N VAL A 207 -10.77 17.46 1.46
CA VAL A 207 -9.73 16.63 2.08
C VAL A 207 -9.88 15.22 1.55
N ALA A 208 -8.80 14.61 1.06
CA ALA A 208 -8.80 13.26 0.50
C ALA A 208 -7.80 12.35 1.23
N VAL A 209 -8.29 11.23 1.78
CA VAL A 209 -7.45 10.08 2.15
C VAL A 209 -7.47 9.11 0.98
N SER A 210 -6.31 8.78 0.42
CA SER A 210 -6.18 7.93 -0.77
C SER A 210 -5.27 6.72 -0.52
N SER A 211 -5.61 5.60 -1.17
CA SER A 211 -4.85 4.35 -1.19
C SER A 211 -5.18 3.59 -2.48
N CYS A 212 -4.36 2.62 -2.89
CA CYS A 212 -4.68 1.73 -4.00
C CYS A 212 -4.38 0.26 -3.72
N ILE A 213 -5.10 -0.65 -4.37
CA ILE A 213 -4.74 -2.06 -4.49
C ILE A 213 -4.95 -2.47 -5.96
N PHE A 214 -3.86 -2.79 -6.66
CA PHE A 214 -3.87 -3.25 -8.06
C PHE A 214 -3.30 -4.67 -8.17
N GLY A 215 -3.75 -5.46 -9.14
CA GLY A 215 -3.32 -6.84 -9.35
C GLY A 215 -3.61 -7.78 -8.18
N SER A 216 -4.61 -7.48 -7.34
CA SER A 216 -4.93 -8.19 -6.09
C SER A 216 -3.73 -8.35 -5.12
N SER A 217 -2.81 -7.39 -5.13
CA SER A 217 -1.52 -7.47 -4.44
C SER A 217 -1.56 -7.34 -2.90
N ASP A 218 -2.71 -6.95 -2.33
CA ASP A 218 -2.90 -6.74 -0.89
C ASP A 218 -4.35 -6.95 -0.44
N PHE A 219 -4.57 -7.10 0.86
CA PHE A 219 -5.90 -7.17 1.48
C PHE A 219 -6.41 -5.77 1.88
N LEU A 220 -7.70 -5.48 1.65
CA LEU A 220 -8.30 -4.19 2.00
C LEU A 220 -8.24 -3.88 3.50
N ARG A 221 -7.40 -2.93 3.87
CA ARG A 221 -7.38 -2.35 5.21
C ARG A 221 -8.42 -1.24 5.32
N ARG A 222 -9.63 -1.59 5.79
CA ARG A 222 -10.64 -0.58 6.18
C ARG A 222 -10.08 0.30 7.34
N PRO A 223 -10.32 1.63 7.36
CA PRO A 223 -9.91 2.50 8.47
C PRO A 223 -10.59 2.08 9.77
N THR A 224 -9.99 2.41 10.92
CA THR A 224 -10.62 2.19 12.23
C THR A 224 -11.77 3.19 12.41
N SER A 225 -12.95 2.91 11.89
CA SER A 225 -14.11 3.85 11.87
C SER A 225 -14.50 4.42 13.25
N LYS A 226 -14.20 3.72 14.35
CA LYS A 226 -14.36 4.20 15.74
C LYS A 226 -13.35 5.29 16.18
N ARG A 227 -12.28 5.49 15.41
CA ARG A 227 -11.24 6.53 15.59
C ARG A 227 -11.40 7.71 14.63
N ILE A 228 -12.43 7.68 13.78
CA ILE A 228 -12.78 8.76 12.86
C ILE A 228 -14.03 9.45 13.43
N SER A 229 -14.01 10.76 13.58
CA SER A 229 -15.15 11.57 14.03
C SER A 229 -16.31 11.53 13.02
N ASP A 230 -17.53 11.80 13.47
CA ASP A 230 -18.68 11.92 12.55
C ASP A 230 -18.66 13.20 11.70
N PHE A 231 -17.81 14.17 12.06
CA PHE A 231 -17.48 15.32 11.23
C PHE A 231 -16.57 14.90 10.07
N SER A 232 -15.46 14.22 10.32
CA SER A 232 -14.55 13.75 9.27
C SER A 232 -15.18 12.68 8.38
N LYS A 233 -16.07 11.82 8.89
CA LYS A 233 -16.88 10.91 8.05
C LYS A 233 -17.78 11.63 7.03
N LYS A 234 -18.07 12.92 7.22
CA LYS A 234 -18.88 13.75 6.29
C LYS A 234 -18.03 14.63 5.39
N ASN A 235 -16.94 15.19 5.93
CA ASN A 235 -16.12 16.22 5.26
C ASN A 235 -14.83 15.70 4.60
N VAL A 236 -14.42 14.46 4.89
CA VAL A 236 -13.21 13.84 4.31
C VAL A 236 -13.63 12.73 3.34
N CYS A 237 -13.14 12.79 2.11
CA CYS A 237 -13.24 11.69 1.16
C CYS A 237 -12.24 10.59 1.53
N PHE A 238 -12.67 9.34 1.53
CA PHE A 238 -11.81 8.17 1.67
C PHE A 238 -11.89 7.35 0.39
N VAL A 239 -10.84 7.33 -0.42
CA VAL A 239 -10.84 6.69 -1.76
C VAL A 239 -9.85 5.53 -1.82
N MET A 240 -10.34 4.38 -2.28
CA MET A 240 -9.56 3.20 -2.59
C MET A 240 -9.60 2.94 -4.09
N PHE A 241 -8.47 3.16 -4.77
CA PHE A 241 -8.32 2.85 -6.19
C PHE A 241 -8.06 1.36 -6.39
N VAL A 242 -8.81 0.73 -7.29
CA VAL A 242 -8.67 -0.71 -7.62
C VAL A 242 -8.74 -0.93 -9.12
N ASP A 243 -8.19 -2.05 -9.59
CA ASP A 243 -8.49 -2.58 -10.92
C ASP A 243 -9.66 -3.58 -10.87
N GLU A 244 -10.18 -3.96 -12.03
CA GLU A 244 -11.32 -4.88 -12.17
C GLU A 244 -11.04 -6.27 -11.55
N GLN A 245 -9.78 -6.72 -11.61
CA GLN A 245 -9.34 -7.95 -10.95
C GLN A 245 -9.44 -7.83 -9.43
N THR A 246 -8.91 -6.74 -8.85
CA THR A 246 -8.98 -6.51 -7.41
C THR A 246 -10.42 -6.28 -6.95
N LEU A 247 -11.26 -5.54 -7.70
CA LEU A 247 -12.68 -5.39 -7.39
C LEU A 247 -13.37 -6.76 -7.27
N SER A 248 -13.12 -7.66 -8.22
CA SER A 248 -13.65 -9.03 -8.22
C SER A 248 -13.13 -9.82 -7.02
N LYS A 249 -11.84 -9.69 -6.69
CA LYS A 249 -11.22 -10.32 -5.52
C LYS A 249 -11.85 -9.82 -4.21
N LEU A 250 -12.05 -8.51 -4.06
CA LEU A 250 -12.69 -7.90 -2.90
C LEU A 250 -14.12 -8.44 -2.71
N ALA A 251 -14.91 -8.53 -3.78
CA ALA A 251 -16.23 -9.15 -3.70
C ALA A 251 -16.17 -10.60 -3.17
N SER A 252 -15.22 -11.40 -3.65
CA SER A 252 -15.01 -12.78 -3.17
C SER A 252 -14.56 -12.87 -1.70
N ASP A 253 -13.83 -11.87 -1.20
CA ASP A 253 -13.41 -11.76 0.22
C ASP A 253 -14.49 -11.13 1.12
N GLY A 254 -15.75 -11.12 0.67
CA GLY A 254 -16.89 -10.57 1.41
C GLY A 254 -16.85 -9.05 1.56
N HIS A 255 -16.11 -8.35 0.70
CA HIS A 255 -16.01 -6.90 0.66
C HIS A 255 -16.92 -6.32 -0.43
N VAL A 256 -18.20 -6.69 -0.34
CA VAL A 256 -19.28 -6.20 -1.20
C VAL A 256 -19.47 -4.69 -0.99
N LEU A 257 -19.65 -3.97 -2.08
CA LEU A 257 -19.90 -2.53 -2.11
C LEU A 257 -21.35 -2.22 -1.72
N ASP A 258 -21.60 -1.10 -1.03
CA ASP A 258 -22.96 -0.58 -0.83
C ASP A 258 -23.54 0.02 -2.13
N ASN A 259 -24.82 0.43 -2.10
CA ASN A 259 -25.51 1.04 -3.25
C ASN A 259 -24.91 2.37 -3.74
N ARG A 260 -23.91 2.92 -3.04
CA ARG A 260 -23.16 4.13 -3.39
C ARG A 260 -21.70 3.82 -3.75
N GLY A 261 -21.34 2.53 -3.79
CA GLY A 261 -20.00 2.05 -4.11
C GLY A 261 -18.99 2.16 -2.96
N PHE A 262 -19.42 2.06 -1.70
CA PHE A 262 -18.55 2.12 -0.52
C PHE A 262 -18.33 0.75 0.13
N VAL A 263 -17.12 0.53 0.68
CA VAL A 263 -16.79 -0.60 1.56
C VAL A 263 -16.34 -0.06 2.93
N GLY A 264 -17.32 0.14 3.81
CA GLY A 264 -17.10 0.86 5.07
C GLY A 264 -17.00 2.36 4.83
N LEU A 265 -15.82 2.94 5.04
CA LEU A 265 -15.55 4.35 4.69
C LEU A 265 -14.98 4.51 3.28
N TRP A 266 -14.31 3.50 2.72
CA TRP A 266 -13.69 3.60 1.39
C TRP A 266 -14.74 3.65 0.27
N ARG A 267 -14.81 4.76 -0.47
CA ARG A 267 -15.35 4.76 -1.85
C ARG A 267 -14.39 3.93 -2.70
N VAL A 268 -14.89 2.87 -3.33
CA VAL A 268 -14.09 2.03 -4.23
C VAL A 268 -14.18 2.59 -5.64
N VAL A 269 -13.08 3.14 -6.14
CA VAL A 269 -12.96 3.73 -7.48
C VAL A 269 -12.24 2.74 -8.39
N VAL A 270 -12.85 2.39 -9.51
CA VAL A 270 -12.28 1.43 -10.47
C VAL A 270 -11.48 2.19 -11.53
N VAL A 271 -10.19 1.86 -11.63
CA VAL A 271 -9.28 2.42 -12.62
C VAL A 271 -9.15 1.44 -13.77
N ARG A 272 -9.36 1.93 -15.00
CA ARG A 272 -9.22 1.16 -16.24
C ARG A 272 -7.98 1.59 -17.02
N ASN A 273 -7.60 0.79 -18.02
CA ASN A 273 -6.48 1.05 -18.93
C ASN A 273 -5.20 1.44 -18.17
N LEU A 274 -4.67 0.54 -17.34
CA LEU A 274 -3.57 0.87 -16.43
C LEU A 274 -2.29 1.24 -17.22
N PRO A 275 -1.65 2.41 -16.95
CA PRO A 275 -0.58 2.96 -17.79
C PRO A 275 0.75 2.19 -17.72
N TYR A 276 0.89 1.22 -16.81
CA TYR A 276 2.13 0.47 -16.61
C TYR A 276 1.86 -1.03 -16.41
N LYS A 277 2.72 -1.86 -17.01
CA LYS A 277 2.70 -3.32 -16.84
C LYS A 277 3.05 -3.78 -15.42
N ASP A 278 3.86 -3.01 -14.69
CA ASP A 278 4.14 -3.26 -13.26
C ASP A 278 3.16 -2.47 -12.38
N MET A 279 2.29 -3.20 -11.69
CA MET A 279 1.28 -2.64 -10.79
C MET A 279 1.89 -1.77 -9.67
N ARG A 280 3.17 -1.99 -9.31
CA ARG A 280 3.87 -1.11 -8.35
C ARG A 280 4.07 0.30 -8.88
N ARG A 281 4.26 0.46 -10.20
CA ARG A 281 4.33 1.78 -10.87
C ARG A 281 2.95 2.41 -10.97
N THR A 282 1.92 1.62 -11.32
CA THR A 282 0.51 2.06 -11.32
C THR A 282 0.09 2.59 -9.95
N GLY A 283 0.51 1.94 -8.85
CA GLY A 283 0.28 2.41 -7.49
C GLY A 283 1.00 3.71 -7.09
N LYS A 284 1.99 4.18 -7.88
CA LYS A 284 2.61 5.50 -7.66
C LYS A 284 1.80 6.65 -8.28
N VAL A 285 0.92 6.38 -9.24
CA VAL A 285 0.05 7.41 -9.86
C VAL A 285 -0.82 8.11 -8.81
N PRO A 286 -1.65 7.42 -7.99
CA PRO A 286 -2.45 8.11 -6.98
C PRO A 286 -1.62 8.61 -5.79
N LYS A 287 -0.43 8.03 -5.52
CA LYS A 287 0.50 8.51 -4.48
C LYS A 287 1.06 9.90 -4.79
N PHE A 288 1.45 10.17 -6.04
CA PHE A 288 2.10 11.44 -6.41
C PHE A 288 1.15 12.42 -7.14
N LEU A 289 0.22 11.93 -7.96
CA LEU A 289 -0.71 12.76 -8.73
C LEU A 289 -2.07 12.98 -8.04
N SER A 290 -2.14 12.86 -6.71
CA SER A 290 -3.35 13.19 -5.94
C SER A 290 -3.86 14.61 -6.26
N HIS A 291 -2.99 15.57 -6.57
CA HIS A 291 -3.37 16.92 -7.00
C HIS A 291 -4.07 16.98 -8.39
N ARG A 292 -3.79 16.03 -9.30
CA ARG A 292 -4.52 15.89 -10.58
C ARG A 292 -5.87 15.18 -10.39
N ILE A 293 -5.95 14.27 -9.42
CA ILE A 293 -7.12 13.40 -9.20
C ILE A 293 -8.17 14.07 -8.30
N PHE A 294 -7.74 14.88 -7.35
CA PHE A 294 -8.59 15.63 -6.41
C PHE A 294 -8.40 17.15 -6.60
N PRO A 295 -8.81 17.74 -7.74
CA PRO A 295 -8.48 19.13 -8.10
C PRO A 295 -9.01 20.21 -7.14
N SER A 296 -10.01 19.88 -6.30
CA SER A 296 -10.54 20.78 -5.27
C SER A 296 -9.96 20.55 -3.86
N SER A 297 -9.05 19.58 -3.69
CA SER A 297 -8.48 19.25 -2.38
C SER A 297 -7.42 20.23 -1.94
N ARG A 298 -7.54 20.66 -0.69
CA ARG A 298 -6.56 21.49 0.02
C ARG A 298 -5.59 20.64 0.84
N TYR A 299 -5.98 19.41 1.18
CA TYR A 299 -5.12 18.41 1.82
C TYR A 299 -5.34 17.02 1.23
N SER A 300 -4.24 16.25 1.08
CA SER A 300 -4.33 14.83 0.73
C SER A 300 -3.41 13.99 1.63
N ILE A 301 -3.91 12.84 2.08
CA ILE A 301 -3.17 11.86 2.89
C ILE A 301 -3.07 10.57 2.08
N TRP A 302 -1.87 10.25 1.60
CA TRP A 302 -1.59 8.93 1.04
C TRP A 302 -1.43 7.89 2.14
N LEU A 303 -2.08 6.73 1.97
CA LEU A 303 -1.93 5.55 2.82
C LEU A 303 -1.48 4.35 1.97
N ASP A 304 -0.45 3.63 2.43
CA ASP A 304 -0.07 2.35 1.81
C ASP A 304 -1.12 1.27 2.11
N SER A 305 -1.40 0.42 1.12
CA SER A 305 -2.40 -0.66 1.16
C SER A 305 -2.27 -1.60 2.36
N LYS A 306 -1.06 -1.80 2.88
CA LYS A 306 -0.80 -2.69 4.02
C LYS A 306 -1.12 -2.04 5.36
N MET A 307 -1.16 -0.71 5.42
CA MET A 307 -1.42 0.07 6.62
C MET A 307 -2.92 0.23 6.89
N ARG A 308 -3.29 0.53 8.15
CA ARG A 308 -4.64 0.93 8.54
C ARG A 308 -4.59 2.32 9.14
N LEU A 309 -5.36 3.26 8.58
CA LEU A 309 -5.61 4.56 9.22
C LEU A 309 -6.31 4.33 10.57
N ASN A 310 -5.67 4.80 11.65
CA ASN A 310 -6.06 4.55 13.04
C ASN A 310 -6.22 5.83 13.89
N ALA A 311 -6.12 7.00 13.27
CA ALA A 311 -6.42 8.32 13.82
C ALA A 311 -7.29 9.10 12.81
N ASP A 312 -7.92 10.18 13.23
CA ASP A 312 -8.74 11.02 12.37
C ASP A 312 -7.87 11.84 11.39
N PRO A 313 -8.21 11.91 10.08
CA PRO A 313 -7.47 12.70 9.10
C PRO A 313 -7.23 14.16 9.49
N LEU A 314 -8.19 14.81 10.14
CA LEU A 314 -8.07 16.22 10.50
C LEU A 314 -7.11 16.43 11.68
N LEU A 315 -7.02 15.46 12.60
CA LEU A 315 -6.01 15.45 13.67
C LEU A 315 -4.59 15.23 13.10
N ILE A 316 -4.46 14.41 12.06
CA ILE A 316 -3.19 14.20 11.36
C ILE A 316 -2.75 15.49 10.66
N ILE A 317 -3.66 16.14 9.93
CA ILE A 317 -3.40 17.41 9.22
C ILE A 317 -3.05 18.52 10.21
N GLU A 318 -3.81 18.67 11.31
CA GLU A 318 -3.52 19.69 12.32
C GLU A 318 -2.14 19.49 12.97
N TYR A 319 -1.85 18.27 13.45
CA TYR A 319 -0.61 17.98 14.16
C TYR A 319 0.63 18.12 13.27
N PHE A 320 0.59 17.61 12.03
CA PHE A 320 1.78 17.51 11.17
C PHE A 320 1.93 18.62 10.13
N LEU A 321 0.89 19.41 9.84
CA LEU A 321 0.94 20.51 8.88
C LEU A 321 0.62 21.86 9.54
N TRP A 322 -0.44 21.97 10.34
CA TRP A 322 -0.87 23.27 10.88
C TRP A 322 -0.02 23.76 12.06
N ARG A 323 0.28 22.89 13.05
CA ARG A 323 1.13 23.26 14.20
C ARG A 323 2.55 23.67 13.77
N THR A 324 3.08 23.00 12.76
CA THR A 324 4.44 23.15 12.25
C THR A 324 4.55 24.13 11.08
N ARG A 325 3.43 24.56 10.50
CA ARG A 325 3.35 25.30 9.22
C ARG A 325 4.12 24.61 8.09
N SER A 326 3.96 23.29 8.00
CA SER A 326 4.60 22.46 6.97
C SER A 326 3.68 22.24 5.77
N GLU A 327 4.23 22.34 4.56
CA GLU A 327 3.49 22.09 3.31
C GLU A 327 3.15 20.60 3.13
N TYR A 328 4.04 19.72 3.60
CA TYR A 328 3.88 18.27 3.56
C TYR A 328 4.53 17.60 4.78
N ALA A 329 4.15 16.36 5.06
CA ALA A 329 4.76 15.53 6.10
C ALA A 329 4.93 14.09 5.60
N ILE A 330 6.09 13.50 5.86
CA ILE A 330 6.41 12.10 5.53
C ILE A 330 7.04 11.44 6.76
N SER A 331 6.70 10.19 7.02
CA SER A 331 7.29 9.42 8.12
C SER A 331 8.73 9.01 7.78
N ASN A 332 9.68 9.29 8.69
CA ASN A 332 11.03 8.73 8.60
C ASN A 332 10.96 7.20 8.67
N HIS A 333 11.63 6.52 7.75
CA HIS A 333 11.54 5.07 7.63
C HIS A 333 12.34 4.39 8.77
N TYR A 334 11.64 3.61 9.60
CA TYR A 334 12.05 3.06 10.91
C TYR A 334 13.38 2.27 11.01
N ALA A 335 14.05 1.94 9.90
CA ALA A 335 15.28 1.13 9.88
C ALA A 335 16.18 1.34 8.65
N ARG A 336 15.97 2.39 7.85
CA ARG A 336 16.78 2.75 6.66
C ARG A 336 16.60 4.24 6.40
N HIS A 337 17.70 4.95 6.23
CA HIS A 337 17.76 6.40 6.15
C HIS A 337 18.54 6.92 4.93
N CYS A 338 19.06 6.03 4.07
CA CYS A 338 19.81 6.42 2.87
C CYS A 338 19.44 5.60 1.63
N VAL A 339 19.37 6.23 0.44
CA VAL A 339 19.09 5.56 -0.86
C VAL A 339 20.06 4.41 -1.13
N TRP A 340 21.31 4.50 -0.69
CA TRP A 340 22.29 3.42 -0.80
C TRP A 340 21.82 2.13 -0.10
N GLU A 341 21.14 2.25 1.04
CA GLU A 341 20.59 1.12 1.80
C GLU A 341 19.34 0.55 1.14
N GLU A 342 18.44 1.41 0.65
CA GLU A 342 17.22 0.98 -0.05
C GLU A 342 17.58 0.32 -1.40
N VAL A 343 18.57 0.81 -2.15
CA VAL A 343 19.09 0.18 -3.38
C VAL A 343 19.55 -1.25 -3.10
N LEU A 344 20.44 -1.46 -2.13
CA LEU A 344 20.92 -2.78 -1.73
C LEU A 344 19.76 -3.68 -1.24
N GLN A 345 18.81 -3.10 -0.50
CA GLN A 345 17.66 -3.83 0.02
C GLN A 345 16.60 -4.17 -1.06
N ASN A 346 16.48 -3.40 -2.15
CA ASN A 346 15.60 -3.74 -3.28
C ASN A 346 16.13 -4.95 -4.06
N LYS A 347 17.43 -4.96 -4.36
CA LYS A 347 18.12 -6.11 -4.95
C LYS A 347 17.98 -7.36 -4.08
N ARG A 348 18.37 -7.24 -2.80
CA ARG A 348 18.29 -8.34 -1.82
C ARG A 348 16.89 -8.93 -1.62
N LEU A 349 15.84 -8.14 -1.81
CA LEU A 349 14.44 -8.59 -1.73
C LEU A 349 13.85 -9.00 -3.09
N ASN A 350 14.64 -8.97 -4.17
CA ASN A 350 14.22 -9.15 -5.57
C ASN A 350 12.94 -8.36 -5.90
N LYS A 351 12.88 -7.10 -5.45
CA LYS A 351 11.71 -6.22 -5.66
C LYS A 351 11.60 -5.76 -7.12
N TYR A 352 12.72 -5.64 -7.82
CA TYR A 352 12.83 -5.22 -9.22
C TYR A 352 14.15 -5.74 -9.84
N ASN A 353 14.29 -5.66 -11.16
CA ASN A 353 15.50 -6.05 -11.88
C ASN A 353 16.74 -5.26 -11.39
N GLU A 354 17.84 -5.96 -11.08
CA GLU A 354 19.01 -5.35 -10.45
C GLU A 354 19.77 -4.38 -11.36
N THR A 355 19.88 -4.68 -12.67
CA THR A 355 20.53 -3.81 -13.65
C THR A 355 19.78 -2.49 -13.78
N ALA A 356 18.45 -2.53 -13.90
CA ALA A 356 17.61 -1.34 -13.95
C ALA A 356 17.64 -0.52 -12.65
N ILE A 357 17.89 -1.16 -11.50
CA ILE A 357 18.16 -0.46 -10.23
C ILE A 357 19.50 0.27 -10.31
N ASP A 358 20.58 -0.37 -10.80
CA ASP A 358 21.89 0.26 -10.94
C ASP A 358 21.90 1.40 -11.96
N GLU A 359 21.28 1.23 -13.12
CA GLU A 359 21.13 2.27 -14.14
C GLU A 359 20.44 3.51 -13.57
N GLN A 360 19.29 3.32 -12.91
CA GLN A 360 18.52 4.42 -12.31
C GLN A 360 19.27 5.09 -11.15
N PHE A 361 20.01 4.32 -10.35
CA PHE A 361 20.81 4.85 -9.25
C PHE A 361 22.09 5.54 -9.71
N ASN A 362 22.71 5.07 -10.81
CA ASN A 362 23.80 5.75 -11.49
C ASN A 362 23.32 7.10 -12.03
N PHE A 363 22.15 7.13 -12.70
CA PHE A 363 21.53 8.38 -13.13
C PHE A 363 21.32 9.36 -11.97
N TYR A 364 20.77 8.92 -10.84
CA TYR A 364 20.59 9.81 -9.67
C TYR A 364 21.92 10.39 -9.16
N LYS A 365 23.00 9.60 -9.12
CA LYS A 365 24.33 10.10 -8.70
C LYS A 365 24.90 11.14 -9.67
N SER A 366 24.66 11.00 -10.98
CA SER A 366 25.01 12.05 -11.96
C SER A 366 24.09 13.27 -11.88
N ASP A 367 22.82 13.09 -11.52
CA ASP A 367 21.81 14.14 -11.25
C ASP A 367 22.02 14.77 -9.84
N GLY A 368 23.22 14.65 -9.27
CA GLY A 368 23.64 15.33 -8.03
C GLY A 368 23.27 14.65 -6.71
N LEU A 369 22.65 13.45 -6.70
CA LEU A 369 22.29 12.75 -5.47
C LEU A 369 23.55 12.40 -4.65
N ARG A 370 23.68 13.04 -3.48
CA ARG A 370 24.70 12.73 -2.47
C ARG A 370 24.19 11.70 -1.47
N LYS A 371 25.11 10.94 -0.87
CA LYS A 371 24.81 10.02 0.23
C LYS A 371 24.45 10.84 1.48
N PHE A 372 23.42 10.40 2.20
CA PHE A 372 23.03 10.98 3.49
C PHE A 372 24.17 10.85 4.51
N ASP A 373 24.47 11.94 5.20
CA ASP A 373 25.39 11.99 6.34
C ASP A 373 24.57 12.35 7.59
N PRO A 374 24.47 11.46 8.60
CA PRO A 374 23.73 11.74 9.83
C PRO A 374 24.45 12.73 10.77
N SER A 375 25.66 13.19 10.43
CA SER A 375 26.46 14.12 11.23
C SER A 375 26.46 15.57 10.73
N ASP A 376 26.00 15.84 9.50
CA ASP A 376 25.84 17.21 8.99
C ASP A 376 24.46 17.79 9.39
N PRO A 377 24.41 18.81 10.27
CA PRO A 377 23.15 19.43 10.68
C PRO A 377 22.49 20.28 9.58
N ASN A 378 23.17 20.54 8.46
CA ASN A 378 22.71 21.42 7.39
C ASN A 378 22.10 20.69 6.19
N THR A 379 22.26 19.37 6.05
CA THR A 379 21.67 18.59 4.96
C THR A 379 20.20 18.25 5.24
N PRO A 380 19.21 18.88 4.57
CA PRO A 380 17.81 18.72 5.00
C PRO A 380 17.23 17.36 4.62
N LEU A 381 17.39 16.95 3.34
CA LEU A 381 16.85 15.68 2.80
C LEU A 381 17.67 15.00 1.64
N PRO A 382 19.01 15.08 1.52
CA PRO A 382 19.71 14.34 0.47
C PRO A 382 19.72 12.82 0.75
N SER A 383 18.94 12.07 -0.04
CA SER A 383 18.83 10.60 -0.02
C SER A 383 18.09 9.93 1.15
N CYS A 384 17.32 10.66 1.95
CA CYS A 384 16.37 10.05 2.90
C CYS A 384 15.31 9.20 2.15
N THR A 385 15.16 7.91 2.50
CA THR A 385 14.37 6.96 1.71
C THR A 385 12.88 6.92 2.05
N CYS A 386 12.10 7.70 1.32
CA CYS A 386 10.64 7.66 1.30
C CYS A 386 10.13 6.50 0.43
N ALA A 387 9.66 5.40 1.04
CA ALA A 387 9.05 4.25 0.35
C ALA A 387 7.59 4.54 -0.08
#